data_AF-A0A3L6DUZ0-F1
#
_entry.id   AF-A0A3L6DUZ0-F1
#
_cell.length_a   1.000
_cell.length_b   1.000
_cell.length_c   1.000
_cell.angle_alpha   90.00
_cell.angle_beta   90.00
_cell.angle_gamma   90.00
#
_symmetry.space_group_name_H-M   'P 1'
#
loop_
_entity.id
_entity.type
_entity.pdbx_description
1 polymer ?
#
loop_
_entity_poly.entity_id
_entity_poly.type
_entity_poly.pdbx_seq_one_letter_code
_entity_poly.pdbx_strand_id
1 'polypeptide(L)'
;MNAPRHLQNIEQRIMEGSIDQQAVGCNKNEEYCIEKCVRVLESMEELTEEEMSAAMGVFKCEENREIFLNSQRPRVRLLWLRNEIDKQM
;
A
#
# COMPACT_ATOMS: atom_id res chain seq x y z
N MET A 1 -41.42 -30.65 -8.81
CA MET A 1 -41.88 -29.25 -8.63
C MET A 1 -40.64 -28.38 -8.68
N ASN A 2 -40.50 -27.53 -9.68
CA ASN A 2 -39.30 -26.69 -9.83
C ASN A 2 -39.51 -25.37 -9.07
N ALA A 3 -38.50 -24.96 -8.31
CA ALA A 3 -38.55 -23.73 -7.52
C ALA A 3 -38.73 -22.49 -8.43
N PRO A 4 -39.44 -21.43 -7.98
CA PRO A 4 -39.63 -20.20 -8.76
C PRO A 4 -38.31 -19.49 -9.08
N ARG A 5 -38.13 -19.02 -10.32
CA ARG A 5 -36.93 -18.30 -10.81
C ARG A 5 -36.47 -17.11 -9.95
N HIS A 6 -37.38 -16.51 -9.18
CA HIS A 6 -37.06 -15.41 -8.25
C HIS A 6 -36.17 -15.85 -7.07
N LEU A 7 -36.30 -17.09 -6.59
CA LEU A 7 -35.49 -17.62 -5.49
C LEU A 7 -34.05 -17.92 -5.92
N GLN A 8 -33.84 -18.32 -7.18
CA GLN A 8 -32.50 -18.53 -7.75
C GLN A 8 -31.71 -17.20 -7.86
N ASN A 9 -32.41 -16.06 -7.94
CA ASN A 9 -31.78 -14.74 -8.01
C ASN A 9 -31.42 -14.16 -6.62
N ILE A 10 -31.97 -14.73 -5.54
CA ILE A 10 -31.63 -14.30 -4.16
C ILE A 10 -30.29 -14.90 -3.73
N GLU A 11 -30.02 -16.16 -4.07
CA GLU A 11 -28.72 -16.80 -3.81
C GLU A 11 -27.57 -16.11 -4.56
N GLN A 12 -27.83 -15.62 -5.79
CA GLN A 12 -26.85 -14.81 -6.52
C GLN A 12 -26.58 -13.44 -5.87
N ARG A 13 -27.57 -12.82 -5.22
CA ARG A 13 -27.40 -11.53 -4.52
C ARG A 13 -26.66 -11.63 -3.19
N ILE A 14 -26.67 -12.78 -2.53
CA ILE A 14 -26.06 -12.95 -1.20
C ILE A 14 -24.52 -13.12 -1.30
N MET A 15 -23.98 -13.51 -2.46
CA MET A 15 -22.52 -13.58 -2.69
C MET A 15 -21.87 -12.26 -3.12
N GLU A 16 -22.63 -11.25 -3.55
CA GLU A 16 -22.09 -9.94 -3.93
C GLU A 16 -21.83 -9.02 -2.73
N GLY A 17 -22.11 -9.49 -1.50
CA GLY A 17 -22.22 -8.63 -0.32
C GLY A 17 -21.00 -8.47 0.59
N SER A 18 -19.91 -9.24 0.47
CA SER A 18 -18.78 -9.13 1.43
C SER A 18 -17.48 -9.80 0.97
N ILE A 19 -16.85 -9.29 -0.09
CA ILE A 19 -15.38 -9.23 -0.16
C ILE A 19 -15.10 -7.90 -0.85
N ASP A 20 -14.58 -6.93 -0.09
CA ASP A 20 -14.00 -5.71 -0.66
C ASP A 20 -12.80 -6.12 -1.53
N GLN A 21 -13.10 -6.45 -2.78
CA GLN A 21 -12.13 -6.48 -3.85
C GLN A 21 -11.75 -5.04 -4.15
N GLN A 22 -10.85 -4.50 -3.33
CA GLN A 22 -9.98 -3.42 -3.75
C GLN A 22 -9.03 -3.96 -4.83
N ALA A 23 -9.59 -4.17 -6.02
CA ALA A 23 -8.90 -4.44 -7.26
C ALA A 23 -9.71 -3.87 -8.43
N VAL A 24 -10.23 -2.65 -8.26
CA VAL A 24 -10.84 -1.88 -9.34
C VAL A 24 -9.90 -0.71 -9.65
N GLY A 25 -9.04 -0.92 -10.65
CA GLY A 25 -8.21 0.10 -11.30
C GLY A 25 -6.92 0.44 -10.56
N CYS A 26 -5.79 -0.18 -10.95
CA CYS A 26 -4.48 0.35 -10.59
C CYS A 26 -4.27 1.67 -11.34
N ASN A 27 -4.76 2.76 -10.77
CA ASN A 27 -4.03 4.01 -10.89
C ASN A 27 -2.76 3.77 -10.08
N LYS A 28 -1.59 3.67 -10.72
CA LYS A 28 -0.29 3.47 -10.01
C LYS A 28 -0.13 4.45 -8.83
N ASN A 29 -0.71 5.63 -8.98
CA ASN A 29 -0.82 6.68 -7.97
C ASN A 29 -1.51 6.24 -6.66
N GLU A 30 -2.50 5.35 -6.72
CA GLU A 30 -3.18 4.80 -5.53
C GLU A 30 -2.42 3.64 -4.90
N GLU A 31 -1.73 2.83 -5.71
CA GLU A 31 -0.91 1.72 -5.22
C GLU A 31 0.29 2.23 -4.43
N TYR A 32 0.93 3.29 -4.92
CA TYR A 32 2.13 3.90 -4.35
C TYR A 32 1.90 5.31 -3.83
N CYS A 33 0.77 5.57 -3.17
CA CYS A 33 0.48 6.88 -2.60
C CYS A 33 1.35 7.19 -1.36
N ILE A 34 1.60 8.46 -1.09
CA ILE A 34 2.39 8.92 0.07
C ILE A 34 1.79 8.38 1.37
N GLU A 35 0.46 8.36 1.50
CA GLU A 35 -0.21 7.85 2.71
C GLU A 35 0.23 6.42 3.06
N LYS A 36 0.32 5.53 2.06
CA LYS A 36 0.80 4.16 2.27
C LYS A 36 2.27 4.12 2.66
N CYS A 37 3.11 4.95 2.04
CA CYS A 37 4.52 5.07 2.42
C CYS A 37 4.66 5.49 3.89
N VAL A 38 3.88 6.50 4.33
CA VAL A 38 3.89 6.99 5.72
C VAL A 38 3.46 5.89 6.68
N ARG A 39 2.37 5.16 6.42
CA ARG A 39 1.92 4.07 7.29
C ARG A 39 2.98 2.96 7.45
N VAL A 40 3.64 2.59 6.35
CA VAL A 40 4.72 1.60 6.40
C VAL A 40 5.94 2.16 7.13
N LEU A 41 6.30 3.44 6.90
CA LEU A 41 7.40 4.11 7.60
C LEU A 41 7.18 4.16 9.11
N GLU A 42 5.98 4.53 9.57
CA GLU A 42 5.62 4.60 10.99
C GLU A 42 5.62 3.22 11.66
N SER A 43 5.55 2.13 10.88
CA SER A 43 5.69 0.76 11.39
C SER A 43 7.15 0.26 11.49
N MET A 44 8.12 1.03 11.01
CA MET A 44 9.55 0.65 11.07
C MET A 44 10.15 1.06 12.41
N GLU A 45 10.31 0.11 13.32
CA GLU A 45 10.81 0.35 14.69
C GLU A 45 12.30 0.72 14.73
N GLU A 46 13.06 0.45 13.66
CA GLU A 46 14.52 0.66 13.63
C GLU A 46 14.96 2.08 13.22
N LEU A 47 14.00 2.98 12.96
CA LEU A 47 14.26 4.38 12.58
C LEU A 47 14.07 5.32 13.77
N THR A 48 14.92 6.33 13.87
CA THR A 48 14.69 7.44 14.81
C THR A 48 13.65 8.43 14.26
N GLU A 49 13.10 9.29 15.11
CA GLU A 49 12.16 10.34 14.67
C GLU A 49 12.80 11.31 13.66
N GLU A 50 14.10 11.57 13.78
CA GLU A 50 14.86 12.39 12.82
C GLU A 50 14.97 11.69 11.46
N GLU A 51 15.27 10.39 11.44
CA GLU A 51 15.31 9.60 10.20
C GLU A 51 13.92 9.50 9.56
N MET A 52 12.86 9.31 10.36
CA MET A 52 11.48 9.31 9.89
C MET A 52 11.08 10.65 9.26
N SER A 53 11.42 11.76 9.91
CA SER A 53 11.17 13.12 9.39
C SER A 53 11.87 13.34 8.05
N ALA A 54 13.15 12.94 7.94
CA ALA A 54 13.91 13.05 6.70
C ALA A 54 13.35 12.13 5.58
N ALA A 55 12.91 10.92 5.93
CA ALA A 55 12.29 9.98 4.99
C ALA A 55 11.04 10.55 4.30
N MET A 56 10.29 11.46 4.94
CA MET A 56 9.15 12.13 4.30
C MET A 56 9.55 12.91 3.03
N GLY A 57 10.79 13.42 2.98
CA GLY A 57 11.35 14.04 1.78
C GLY A 57 11.53 13.06 0.61
N VAL A 58 11.97 11.83 0.92
CA VAL A 58 12.20 10.75 -0.07
C VAL A 58 10.91 10.45 -0.85
N PHE A 59 9.76 10.43 -0.17
CA PHE A 59 8.47 10.02 -0.76
C PHE A 59 7.80 11.07 -1.65
N LYS A 60 8.39 12.27 -1.81
CA LYS A 60 7.91 13.26 -2.79
C LYS A 60 8.10 12.76 -4.23
N CYS A 61 9.12 11.95 -4.49
CA CYS A 61 9.37 11.29 -5.78
C CYS A 61 8.52 10.02 -5.91
N GLU A 62 7.87 9.86 -7.08
CA GLU A 62 6.97 8.73 -7.33
C GLU A 62 7.72 7.40 -7.42
N GLU A 63 8.84 7.38 -8.14
CA GLU A 63 9.70 6.20 -8.27
C GLU A 63 10.21 5.72 -6.91
N ASN A 64 10.53 6.64 -6.00
CA ASN A 64 10.94 6.31 -4.64
C ASN A 64 9.81 5.64 -3.84
N ARG A 65 8.55 6.07 -4.04
CA ARG A 65 7.39 5.40 -3.41
C ARG A 65 7.22 3.98 -3.93
N GLU A 66 7.37 3.78 -5.25
CA GLU A 66 7.29 2.45 -5.86
C GLU A 66 8.38 1.52 -5.30
N ILE A 67 9.63 1.99 -5.24
CA ILE A 67 10.77 1.20 -4.73
C ILE A 67 10.53 0.82 -3.26
N PHE A 68 10.11 1.78 -2.43
CA PHE A 68 9.89 1.56 -1.01
C PHE A 68 8.80 0.51 -0.74
N LEU A 69 7.63 0.66 -1.37
CA LEU A 69 6.48 -0.21 -1.15
C LEU A 69 6.64 -1.60 -1.77
N ASN A 70 7.34 -1.72 -2.91
CA ASN A 70 7.58 -3.02 -3.56
C ASN A 70 8.76 -3.80 -2.96
N SER A 71 9.62 -3.18 -2.15
CA SER A 71 10.75 -3.89 -1.52
C SER A 71 10.25 -4.90 -0.49
N GLN A 72 10.38 -6.20 -0.77
CA GLN A 72 9.86 -7.27 0.10
C GLN A 72 10.77 -7.64 1.29
N ARG A 73 12.00 -7.13 1.31
CA ARG A 73 12.99 -7.46 2.35
C ARG A 73 13.15 -6.26 3.29
N PRO A 74 12.66 -6.32 4.55
CA PRO A 74 12.67 -5.18 5.47
C PRO A 74 14.06 -4.56 5.64
N ARG A 75 15.11 -5.38 5.82
CA ARG A 75 16.49 -4.88 5.93
C ARG A 75 16.98 -4.16 4.67
N VAL A 76 16.60 -4.64 3.48
CA VAL A 76 16.99 -4.00 2.22
C VAL A 76 16.25 -2.67 2.06
N ARG A 77 14.95 -2.63 2.40
CA ARG A 77 14.15 -1.40 2.42
C ARG A 77 14.75 -0.35 3.36
N LEU A 78 15.11 -0.75 4.58
CA LEU A 78 15.74 0.12 5.58
C LEU A 78 17.07 0.69 5.09
N LEU A 79 17.96 -0.15 4.57
CA LEU A 79 19.26 0.28 4.04
C LEU A 79 19.10 1.23 2.85
N TRP A 80 18.18 0.92 1.93
CA TRP A 80 17.88 1.79 0.81
C TRP A 80 17.35 3.16 1.28
N LEU A 81 16.41 3.18 2.23
CA LEU A 81 15.82 4.42 2.73
C LEU A 81 16.87 5.34 3.36
N ARG A 82 17.78 4.78 4.19
CA ARG A 82 18.91 5.54 4.76
C ARG A 82 19.80 6.15 3.70
N ASN A 83 20.14 5.37 2.66
CA ASN A 83 20.93 5.89 1.55
C ASN A 83 20.21 7.02 0.78
N GLU A 84 18.88 6.99 0.65
CA GLU A 84 18.12 8.08 0.00
C GLU A 84 17.96 9.32 0.89
N ILE A 85 17.94 9.14 2.21
CA ILE A 85 18.00 10.25 3.17
C ILE A 85 19.36 10.96 3.07
N ASP A 86 20.46 10.19 3.08
CA ASP A 86 21.82 10.72 3.01
C ASP A 86 22.08 11.52 1.73
N LYS A 87 21.43 11.16 0.61
CA LYS A 87 21.53 11.90 -0.67
C LYS A 87 20.82 13.26 -0.66
N GLN A 88 19.91 13.49 0.28
CA GLN A 88 19.16 14.74 0.39
C GLN A 88 19.84 15.77 1.30
N MET A 89 20.87 15.36 2.05
CA MET A 89 21.69 16.23 2.91
C MET A 89 22.95 16.69 2.17
#